data_AF-A0A7W1U4A6-F1
#
_entry.id   AF-A0A7W1U4A6-F1
#
_cell.length_a   1.000
_cell.length_b   1.000
_cell.length_c   1.000
_cell.angle_alpha   90.00
_cell.angle_beta   90.00
_cell.angle_gamma   90.00
#
_symmetry.space_group_name_H-M   'P 1'
#
loop_
_entity.id
_entity.type
_entity.pdbx_description
1 polymer ?
#
loop_
_entity_poly.entity_id
_entity_poly.type
_entity_poly.pdbx_seq_one_letter_code
_entity_poly.pdbx_strand_id
1 'polypeptide(L)'
;MKIKDSYTYERVVLGIEVTGFSLLLVVLWLDEYIDVPFRYLGALKTPLRPQEFWFEAIAVLLVATAVISSTLWVFRRLRILEGIVQVCAWCRKVNVGEQWVSFEKYLKHEHDVQSSHGICPACRAGAVKRPATSLLDA
;
A
#
# COMPACT_ATOMS: atom_id res chain seq x y z
N MET A 1 -2.79 11.26 5.56
CA MET A 1 -3.59 10.32 4.72
C MET A 1 -3.71 9.04 5.53
N LYS A 2 -4.92 8.54 5.80
CA LYS A 2 -5.07 7.37 6.70
C LYS A 2 -4.53 6.13 6.00
N ILE A 3 -3.83 5.25 6.72
CA ILE A 3 -3.25 4.00 6.16
C ILE A 3 -4.32 3.15 5.45
N LYS A 4 -5.57 3.20 5.94
CA LYS A 4 -6.72 2.50 5.33
C LYS A 4 -7.09 3.02 3.94
N ASP A 5 -6.90 4.31 3.70
CA ASP A 5 -7.20 4.93 2.40
C ASP A 5 -6.16 4.48 1.38
N SER A 6 -4.88 4.46 1.77
CA SER A 6 -3.74 3.97 0.96
C SER A 6 -4.01 2.57 0.39
N TYR A 7 -4.43 1.63 1.24
CA TYR A 7 -4.74 0.26 0.80
C TYR A 7 -5.97 0.15 -0.13
N THR A 8 -6.92 1.09 0.00
CA THR A 8 -8.10 1.14 -0.88
C THR A 8 -7.70 1.61 -2.28
N TYR A 9 -6.87 2.65 -2.38
CA TYR A 9 -6.35 3.13 -3.67
C TYR A 9 -5.48 2.07 -4.36
N GLU A 10 -4.60 1.37 -3.63
CA GLU A 10 -3.80 0.28 -4.18
C GLU A 10 -4.66 -0.77 -4.90
N ARG A 11 -5.75 -1.22 -4.24
CA ARG A 11 -6.68 -2.20 -4.82
C ARG A 11 -7.42 -1.68 -6.03
N VAL A 12 -7.84 -0.42 -6.02
CA VAL A 12 -8.54 0.20 -7.15
C VAL A 12 -7.60 0.32 -8.36
N VAL A 13 -6.38 0.81 -8.16
CA VAL A 13 -5.39 0.96 -9.25
C VAL A 13 -5.05 -0.39 -9.87
N LEU A 14 -4.74 -1.40 -9.04
CA LEU A 14 -4.48 -2.76 -9.54
C LEU A 14 -5.70 -3.36 -10.25
N GLY A 15 -6.91 -3.10 -9.74
CA GLY A 15 -8.15 -3.54 -10.38
C GLY A 15 -8.35 -2.93 -11.78
N ILE A 16 -8.05 -1.64 -11.94
CA ILE A 16 -8.10 -0.93 -13.22
C ILE A 16 -7.06 -1.51 -14.20
N GLU A 17 -5.81 -1.72 -13.76
CA GLU A 17 -4.76 -2.31 -14.59
C GLU A 17 -5.15 -3.70 -15.09
N VAL A 18 -5.56 -4.59 -14.19
CA VAL A 18 -5.96 -5.96 -14.52
C VAL A 18 -7.15 -5.96 -15.47
N THR A 19 -8.16 -5.12 -15.21
CA THR A 19 -9.34 -5.01 -16.08
C THR A 19 -8.95 -4.48 -17.46
N GLY A 20 -8.08 -3.46 -17.52
CA GLY A 20 -7.61 -2.87 -18.77
C GLY A 20 -6.82 -3.86 -19.64
N PHE A 21 -5.87 -4.59 -19.06
CA PHE A 21 -5.11 -5.61 -19.79
C PHE A 21 -5.99 -6.80 -20.19
N SER A 22 -6.95 -7.19 -19.34
CA SER A 22 -7.91 -8.25 -19.67
C SER A 22 -8.81 -7.84 -20.83
N LEU A 23 -9.32 -6.60 -20.83
CA LEU A 23 -10.12 -6.05 -21.93
C LEU A 23 -9.29 -5.97 -23.22
N LEU A 24 -8.03 -5.55 -23.13
CA LEU A 24 -7.12 -5.52 -24.27
C LEU A 24 -6.90 -6.91 -24.87
N LEU A 25 -6.65 -7.93 -24.04
CA LEU A 25 -6.54 -9.32 -24.50
C LEU A 25 -7.82 -9.81 -25.17
N VAL A 26 -9.00 -9.48 -24.61
CA VAL A 26 -10.29 -9.83 -25.21
C VAL A 26 -10.47 -9.17 -26.57
N VAL A 27 -10.10 -7.89 -26.71
CA VAL A 27 -10.18 -7.18 -28.00
C VAL A 27 -9.26 -7.82 -29.05
N LEU A 28 -8.02 -8.14 -28.69
CA LEU A 28 -7.10 -8.84 -29.60
C LEU A 28 -7.63 -10.22 -30.02
N TRP A 29 -8.18 -10.97 -29.06
CA TRP A 29 -8.84 -12.26 -29.33
C TRP A 29 -10.01 -12.12 -30.31
N LEU A 30 -10.84 -11.10 -30.11
CA LEU A 30 -12.02 -10.85 -30.95
C LEU A 30 -11.63 -10.41 -32.35
N ASP A 31 -10.54 -9.65 -32.50
CA ASP A 31 -10.04 -9.24 -33.82
C ASP A 31 -9.65 -10.46 -34.66
N GLU A 32 -8.89 -11.39 -34.09
CA GLU A 32 -8.48 -12.64 -34.74
C GLU A 32 -9.67 -13.60 -34.97
N TYR A 33 -10.63 -13.68 -34.04
CA TYR A 33 -11.78 -14.59 -34.17
C TYR A 33 -12.83 -14.11 -35.18
N ILE A 34 -13.10 -12.81 -35.22
CA ILE A 34 -14.16 -12.21 -36.06
C ILE A 34 -13.61 -11.81 -37.43
N ASP A 35 -12.29 -11.71 -37.57
CA ASP A 35 -11.61 -11.25 -38.80
C ASP A 35 -12.18 -9.86 -39.19
N VAL A 36 -12.16 -8.93 -38.23
CA VAL A 36 -12.77 -7.58 -38.33
C VAL A 36 -12.32 -6.84 -39.60
N PRO A 37 -11.05 -6.92 -40.05
CA PRO A 37 -10.62 -6.31 -41.31
C PRO A 37 -11.32 -6.88 -42.53
N PHE A 38 -11.54 -8.19 -42.58
CA PHE A 38 -12.30 -8.82 -43.66
C PHE A 38 -13.78 -8.41 -43.59
N ARG A 39 -14.37 -8.39 -42.38
CA ARG A 39 -15.80 -8.16 -42.21
C ARG A 39 -16.24 -6.70 -42.36
N TYR A 40 -15.38 -5.74 -41.97
CA TYR A 40 -15.72 -4.31 -41.97
C TYR A 40 -14.91 -3.47 -42.98
N LEU A 41 -13.66 -3.86 -43.30
CA LEU A 41 -12.76 -3.06 -44.16
C LEU A 41 -12.59 -3.63 -45.58
N GLY A 42 -13.21 -4.77 -45.89
CA GLY A 42 -13.14 -5.38 -47.23
C GLY A 42 -11.76 -5.89 -47.62
N ALA A 43 -10.90 -6.18 -46.63
CA ALA A 43 -9.58 -6.76 -46.85
C ALA A 43 -9.69 -8.21 -47.36
N LEU A 44 -8.57 -8.79 -47.83
CA LEU A 44 -8.50 -10.20 -48.20
C LEU A 44 -8.62 -11.06 -46.94
N LYS A 45 -9.35 -12.20 -47.04
CA LYS A 45 -9.52 -13.14 -45.93
C LYS A 45 -8.18 -13.71 -45.49
N THR A 46 -7.78 -13.43 -44.27
CA THR A 46 -6.59 -14.01 -43.65
C THR A 46 -6.91 -15.41 -43.12
N PRO A 47 -6.07 -16.42 -43.37
CA PRO A 47 -6.27 -17.74 -42.75
C PRO A 47 -5.94 -17.67 -41.25
N LEU A 48 -6.75 -18.33 -40.42
CA LEU A 48 -6.50 -18.45 -38.98
C LEU A 48 -5.08 -18.98 -38.76
N ARG A 49 -4.23 -18.17 -38.10
CA ARG A 49 -2.83 -18.49 -37.82
C ARG A 49 -2.62 -18.56 -36.30
N PRO A 50 -2.87 -19.74 -35.68
CA PRO A 50 -2.80 -19.90 -34.22
C PRO A 50 -1.46 -19.52 -33.59
N GLN A 51 -0.40 -19.43 -34.39
CA GLN A 51 0.92 -18.96 -33.97
C GLN A 51 0.91 -17.46 -33.58
N GLU A 52 0.24 -16.59 -34.32
CA GLU A 52 0.22 -15.13 -34.03
C GLU A 52 -0.52 -14.82 -32.73
N PHE A 53 -1.60 -15.55 -32.49
CA PHE A 53 -2.39 -15.49 -31.27
C PHE A 53 -1.58 -15.63 -29.97
N TRP A 54 -0.72 -16.64 -29.87
CA TRP A 54 0.06 -16.86 -28.63
C TRP A 54 1.17 -15.82 -28.50
N PHE A 55 1.76 -15.33 -29.59
CA PHE A 55 2.79 -14.29 -29.53
C PHE A 55 2.23 -12.95 -29.03
N GLU A 56 1.05 -12.56 -29.51
CA GLU A 56 0.38 -11.33 -29.05
C GLU A 56 -0.02 -11.43 -27.58
N ALA A 57 -0.62 -12.55 -27.17
CA ALA A 57 -0.98 -12.78 -25.78
C ALA A 57 0.26 -12.74 -24.87
N ILE A 58 1.37 -13.38 -25.25
CA ILE A 58 2.63 -13.34 -24.50
C ILE A 58 3.16 -11.91 -24.41
N ALA A 59 3.18 -11.15 -25.51
CA ALA A 59 3.67 -9.77 -25.51
C ALA A 59 2.84 -8.88 -24.57
N VAL A 60 1.51 -8.99 -24.62
CA VAL A 60 0.61 -8.24 -23.72
C VAL A 60 0.81 -8.65 -22.26
N LEU A 61 0.96 -9.93 -21.98
CA LEU A 61 1.21 -10.42 -20.61
C LEU A 61 2.57 -9.95 -20.08
N LEU A 62 3.61 -9.89 -20.91
CA LEU A 62 4.92 -9.34 -20.52
C LEU A 62 4.81 -7.86 -20.15
N VAL A 63 4.08 -7.07 -20.94
CA VAL A 63 3.83 -5.66 -20.63
C VAL A 63 2.98 -5.53 -19.35
N ALA A 64 1.91 -6.32 -19.22
CA ALA A 64 1.04 -6.30 -18.05
C ALA A 64 1.81 -6.64 -16.76
N THR A 65 2.62 -7.70 -16.79
CA THR A 65 3.45 -8.08 -15.64
C THR A 65 4.49 -7.03 -15.29
N ALA A 66 5.13 -6.40 -16.28
CA ALA A 66 6.08 -5.32 -16.04
C ALA A 66 5.38 -4.12 -15.37
N VAL A 67 4.25 -3.68 -15.90
CA VAL A 67 3.46 -2.55 -15.36
C VAL A 67 3.00 -2.85 -13.93
N ILE A 68 2.35 -3.99 -13.70
CA ILE A 68 1.88 -4.39 -12.36
C ILE A 68 3.06 -4.49 -11.38
N SER A 69 4.20 -5.04 -11.80
CA SER A 69 5.39 -5.14 -10.95
C SER A 69 5.95 -3.77 -10.55
N SER A 70 6.03 -2.85 -11.51
CA SER A 70 6.44 -1.46 -11.25
C SER A 70 5.48 -0.76 -10.30
N THR A 71 4.18 -0.89 -10.52
CA THR A 71 3.13 -0.33 -9.66
C THR A 71 3.24 -0.88 -8.22
N LEU A 72 3.39 -2.19 -8.06
CA LEU A 72 3.57 -2.83 -6.76
C LEU A 72 4.85 -2.37 -6.04
N TRP A 73 5.94 -2.14 -6.78
CA TRP A 73 7.18 -1.63 -6.20
C TRP A 73 7.01 -0.21 -5.64
N VAL A 74 6.34 0.67 -6.37
CA VAL A 74 6.06 2.04 -5.92
C VAL A 74 5.19 2.03 -4.66
N PHE A 75 4.10 1.26 -4.65
CA PHE A 75 3.23 1.17 -3.47
C PHE A 75 3.95 0.60 -2.24
N ARG A 76 4.84 -0.39 -2.41
CA ARG A 76 5.69 -0.87 -1.31
C ARG A 76 6.55 0.23 -0.71
N ARG A 77 7.12 1.11 -1.54
CA ARG A 77 7.92 2.24 -1.06
C ARG A 77 7.07 3.27 -0.33
N LEU A 78 5.88 3.56 -0.83
CA LEU A 78 4.94 4.48 -0.18
C LEU A 78 4.53 4.00 1.21
N ARG A 79 4.20 2.71 1.37
CA ARG A 79 3.87 2.14 2.69
C ARG A 79 4.98 2.30 3.74
N ILE A 80 6.25 2.24 3.32
CA ILE A 80 7.38 2.45 4.23
C ILE A 80 7.45 3.91 4.68
N LEU A 81 7.25 4.86 3.75
CA LEU A 81 7.30 6.29 4.05
C LEU A 81 6.11 6.74 4.89
N GLU A 82 4.93 6.19 4.63
CA GLU A 82 3.71 6.44 5.41
C GLU A 82 3.76 5.82 6.82
N GLY A 83 4.64 4.85 7.07
CA GLY A 83 4.81 4.19 8.36
C GLY A 83 5.66 4.97 9.38
N ILE A 84 6.19 6.15 9.03
CA ILE A 84 7.06 6.93 9.91
C ILE A 84 6.24 7.96 10.67
N VAL A 85 6.21 7.81 11.99
CA VAL A 85 5.54 8.74 12.89
C VAL A 85 6.54 9.78 13.39
N GLN A 86 6.19 11.06 13.25
CA GLN A 86 6.99 12.15 13.81
C GLN A 86 6.79 12.23 15.33
N VAL A 87 7.88 12.07 16.08
CA VAL A 87 7.89 12.17 17.55
C VAL A 87 8.75 13.36 17.97
N CYS A 88 8.24 14.18 18.90
CA CYS A 88 8.97 15.31 19.43
C CYS A 88 10.20 14.82 20.20
N ALA A 89 11.39 15.28 19.82
CA ALA A 89 12.64 14.90 20.46
C ALA A 89 12.71 15.29 21.95
N TRP A 90 11.98 16.34 22.36
CA TRP A 90 11.98 16.85 23.73
C TRP A 90 10.97 16.15 24.64
N CYS A 91 9.69 16.18 24.26
CA CYS A 91 8.59 15.71 25.13
C CYS A 91 7.98 14.37 24.71
N ARG A 92 8.47 13.74 23.63
CA ARG A 92 7.97 12.46 23.08
C ARG A 92 6.50 12.44 22.67
N LYS A 93 5.87 13.61 22.51
CA LYS A 93 4.54 13.71 21.88
C LYS A 93 4.63 13.34 20.40
N VAL A 94 3.54 12.78 19.88
CA VAL A 94 3.40 12.40 18.47
C VAL A 94 2.73 13.54 17.70
N ASN A 95 3.28 13.89 16.54
CA ASN A 95 2.67 14.87 15.64
C ASN A 95 1.60 14.18 14.77
N VAL A 96 0.38 14.70 14.81
CA VAL A 96 -0.76 14.20 14.03
C VAL A 96 -1.32 15.35 13.18
N GLY A 97 -0.47 15.90 12.31
CA GLY A 97 -0.79 17.05 11.45
C GLY A 97 -0.63 18.37 12.19
N GLU A 98 -1.74 18.94 12.67
CA GLU A 98 -1.74 20.26 13.34
C GLU A 98 -1.63 20.16 14.87
N GLN A 99 -1.64 18.95 15.44
CA GLN A 99 -1.67 18.74 16.88
C GLN A 99 -0.58 17.79 17.37
N TRP A 100 -0.03 18.10 18.54
CA TRP A 100 0.89 17.24 19.29
C TRP A 100 0.13 16.52 20.41
N VAL A 101 -0.02 15.20 20.27
CA VAL A 101 -0.76 14.37 21.22
C VAL A 101 0.17 13.44 22.00
N SER A 102 -0.29 12.94 23.14
CA SER A 102 0.46 11.90 23.86
C SER A 102 0.46 10.58 23.08
N PHE A 103 1.44 9.72 23.35
CA PHE A 103 1.58 8.45 22.65
C PHE A 103 0.36 7.53 22.87
N GLU A 104 -0.22 7.55 24.06
CA GLU A 104 -1.43 6.80 24.43
C GLU A 104 -2.63 7.26 23.60
N LYS A 105 -2.79 8.58 23.46
CA LYS A 105 -3.88 9.16 22.66
C LYS A 105 -3.71 8.85 21.17
N TYR A 106 -2.47 8.86 20.69
CA TYR A 106 -2.14 8.44 19.34
C TYR A 106 -2.50 6.97 19.08
N LEU A 107 -2.08 6.04 19.95
CA LEU A 107 -2.41 4.61 19.84
C LEU A 107 -3.91 4.36 19.85
N LYS A 108 -4.65 5.05 20.73
CA LYS A 108 -6.10 4.93 20.79
C LYS A 108 -6.77 5.46 19.53
N HIS A 109 -6.31 6.59 18.98
CA HIS A 109 -6.97 7.21 17.83
C HIS A 109 -6.66 6.49 16.51
N GLU A 110 -5.40 6.11 16.28
CA GLU A 110 -4.97 5.55 14.99
C GLU A 110 -5.06 4.02 14.93
N HIS A 111 -4.89 3.34 16.08
CA HIS A 111 -4.86 1.88 16.15
C HIS A 111 -5.99 1.27 17.01
N ASP A 112 -6.86 2.10 17.61
CA ASP A 112 -7.91 1.66 18.55
C ASP A 112 -7.38 0.80 19.71
N VAL A 113 -6.12 1.04 20.11
CA VAL A 113 -5.45 0.30 21.20
C VAL A 113 -5.53 1.12 22.49
N GLN A 114 -6.03 0.50 23.56
CA GLN A 114 -5.94 1.06 24.91
C GLN A 114 -4.60 0.72 25.57
N SER A 115 -3.93 1.72 26.11
CA SER A 115 -2.66 1.56 26.83
C SER A 115 -2.88 1.54 28.34
N SER A 116 -2.39 0.51 29.02
CA SER A 116 -2.22 0.50 30.49
C SER A 116 -0.79 0.89 30.86
N HIS A 117 -0.59 1.44 32.06
CA HIS A 117 0.75 1.73 32.58
C HIS A 117 1.25 0.58 33.44
N GLY A 118 2.49 0.13 33.17
CA GLY A 118 3.20 -0.87 33.96
C GLY A 118 4.65 -0.43 34.20
N ILE A 119 5.29 -1.00 35.22
CA ILE A 119 6.71 -0.75 35.51
C ILE A 119 7.53 -1.92 34.97
N CYS A 120 8.49 -1.65 34.08
CA CYS A 120 9.39 -2.70 33.58
C CYS A 120 10.32 -3.20 34.71
N PRO A 121 10.81 -4.46 34.63
CA PRO A 121 11.69 -5.01 35.66
C PRO A 121 12.94 -4.17 35.94
N ALA A 122 13.51 -3.54 34.92
CA ALA A 122 14.68 -2.65 35.04
C ALA A 122 14.36 -1.40 35.89
N CYS A 123 13.23 -0.73 35.63
CA CYS A 123 12.79 0.41 36.43
C CYS A 123 12.39 0.00 37.84
N ARG A 124 11.83 -1.21 38.02
CA ARG A 124 11.52 -1.74 39.36
C ARG A 124 12.80 -1.99 40.18
N ALA A 125 13.84 -2.53 39.55
CA ALA A 125 15.12 -2.81 40.21
C ALA A 125 15.91 -1.53 40.51
N GLY A 126 15.85 -0.54 39.62
CA GLY A 126 16.48 0.77 39.78
C GLY A 126 15.68 1.78 40.60
N ALA A 127 14.54 1.38 41.17
CA ALA A 127 13.77 2.22 42.09
C ALA A 127 14.56 2.40 43.38
N VAL A 128 15.50 3.35 43.37
CA VAL A 128 16.16 3.87 44.56
C VAL A 128 15.04 4.27 45.51
N LYS A 129 14.94 3.60 46.66
CA LYS A 129 14.08 4.03 47.76
C LYS A 129 14.49 5.47 48.06
N ARG A 130 13.64 6.44 47.68
CA ARG A 130 13.90 7.84 48.05
C ARG A 130 14.10 7.86 49.57
N PRO A 131 15.25 8.29 50.09
CA PRO A 131 15.39 8.46 51.51
C PRO A 131 14.36 9.50 51.94
N ALA A 132 13.54 9.16 52.94
CA ALA A 132 12.43 9.98 53.42
C ALA A 132 12.89 11.29 54.12
N THR A 133 14.14 11.68 53.97
CA THR A 133 14.80 12.73 54.73
C THR A 133 14.63 14.14 54.16
N SER A 134 13.97 14.32 53.01
CA SER A 134 13.72 15.67 52.45
C SER A 134 12.45 16.36 52.99
N LEU A 135 11.88 15.91 54.11
CA LEU A 135 10.70 16.51 54.76
C LEU A 135 10.99 17.12 56.14
N LEU A 136 12.25 17.16 56.58
CA LEU A 136 12.62 17.68 57.92
C LEU A 136 13.43 18.99 57.88
N ASP A 137 13.66 19.58 56.70
CA ASP A 137 14.40 20.85 56.55
C ASP A 137 13.48 22.02 56.14
N ALA A 138 12.30 22.13 56.77
CA ALA A 138 11.39 23.29 56.64
C ALA A 138 10.95 23.80 58.02
#